data_AF-A0A8C4ETJ5-F1
#
_entry.id   AF-A0A8C4ETJ5-F1
#
_cell.length_a   1.000
_cell.length_b   1.000
_cell.length_c   1.000
_cell.angle_alpha   90.00
_cell.angle_beta   90.00
_cell.angle_gamma   90.00
#
_symmetry.space_group_name_H-M   'P 1'
#
loop_
_entity.id
_entity.type
_entity.pdbx_description
1 polymer ?
#
loop_
_entity_poly.entity_id
_entity_poly.type
_entity_poly.pdbx_seq_one_letter_code
_entity_poly.pdbx_strand_id
1 'polypeptide(L)'
;MSHQTGINATSELKEFLARARGGAIRIMKIVIRNEELVLDWYREPVQSWDKDYDQFLLPLLTPQEPCYILYRLDSQNAQGYEWLFIAWSPDQSPVRQKMVYAATRATLKKEFGGGHIKDEIFGTVEDDLCFQGYLRHMSSCSSPAPLTAAEQELQRIKVTEDERRRIGTPTARARVTMEFGLDKRAQTLQGLAFPLQEEAKRALQQLKQRRINYIQLRLDVEKETIELVHTKPTETHELPYRIPTDSPRYHFFIFKHSHQGQLQEALVFIYSMPGYTCSIKERMLYSSCKNRLLDEVERDYQLEVSKKMEIDSGDGLTEDFLYEEVHPMEHTLKQVFSKPRGPGGKRGNKRLIKGAGENGEES
;
A
#
# COMPACT_ATOMS: atom_id res chain seq x y z
N MET A 1 24.51 -14.70 4.69
CA MET A 1 25.84 -15.35 4.70
C MET A 1 25.58 -16.85 4.71
N SER A 2 25.54 -17.51 3.56
CA SER A 2 25.32 -18.96 3.46
C SER A 2 26.58 -19.63 2.93
N HIS A 3 27.09 -20.64 3.64
CA HIS A 3 28.22 -21.50 3.25
C HIS A 3 29.50 -20.77 2.80
N GLN A 4 29.98 -19.80 3.60
CA GLN A 4 31.25 -19.13 3.30
C GLN A 4 32.46 -19.92 3.78
N THR A 5 33.56 -19.85 3.04
CA THR A 5 34.83 -20.52 3.39
C THR A 5 35.58 -19.87 4.57
N GLY A 6 35.24 -18.63 4.93
CA GLY A 6 36.01 -17.84 5.91
C GLY A 6 37.28 -17.18 5.34
N ILE A 7 37.59 -17.41 4.06
CA ILE A 7 38.70 -16.77 3.34
C ILE A 7 38.45 -15.26 3.28
N ASN A 8 39.45 -14.48 3.69
CA ASN A 8 39.40 -13.03 3.72
C ASN A 8 40.42 -12.41 2.74
N ALA A 9 40.21 -11.13 2.43
CA ALA A 9 41.20 -10.33 1.70
C ALA A 9 42.41 -10.02 2.56
N THR A 10 43.60 -10.13 1.98
CA THR A 10 44.84 -9.65 2.60
C THR A 10 44.79 -8.14 2.79
N SER A 11 45.56 -7.61 3.75
CA SER A 11 45.63 -6.17 4.00
C SER A 11 46.03 -5.38 2.74
N GLU A 12 46.99 -5.91 1.99
CA GLU A 12 47.43 -5.33 0.71
C GLU A 12 46.30 -5.25 -0.32
N LEU A 13 45.49 -6.32 -0.45
CA LEU A 13 44.34 -6.31 -1.33
C LEU A 13 43.30 -5.27 -0.88
N LYS A 14 43.04 -5.14 0.43
CA LYS A 14 42.07 -4.15 0.95
C LYS A 14 42.50 -2.71 0.62
N GLU A 15 43.77 -2.39 0.80
CA GLU A 15 44.33 -1.09 0.42
C GLU A 15 44.23 -0.85 -1.09
N PHE A 16 44.52 -1.88 -1.90
CA PHE A 16 44.39 -1.81 -3.35
C PHE A 16 42.94 -1.57 -3.78
N LEU A 17 41.97 -2.28 -3.20
CA LEU A 17 40.54 -2.12 -3.49
C LEU A 17 40.07 -0.69 -3.14
N ALA A 18 40.54 -0.14 -2.01
CA ALA A 18 40.23 1.25 -1.65
C ALA A 18 40.80 2.24 -2.67
N ARG A 19 42.04 2.05 -3.13
CA ARG A 19 42.65 2.87 -4.18
C ARG A 19 41.91 2.75 -5.52
N ALA A 20 41.49 1.54 -5.89
CA ALA A 20 40.81 1.30 -7.15
C ALA A 20 39.48 2.07 -7.25
N ARG A 21 38.74 2.23 -6.15
CA ARG A 21 37.51 3.06 -6.08
C ARG A 21 37.76 4.52 -6.51
N GLY A 22 39.00 5.01 -6.40
CA GLY A 22 39.41 6.34 -6.89
C GLY A 22 39.47 6.49 -8.41
N GLY A 23 39.23 5.42 -9.18
CA GLY A 23 39.13 5.51 -10.65
C GLY A 23 40.46 5.46 -11.40
N ALA A 24 41.56 5.05 -10.76
CA ALA A 24 42.84 4.88 -11.44
C ALA A 24 42.96 3.54 -12.19
N ILE A 25 42.20 2.52 -11.80
CA ILE A 25 42.33 1.14 -12.30
C ILE A 25 41.17 0.82 -13.23
N ARG A 26 41.43 0.16 -14.37
CA ARG A 26 40.40 -0.33 -15.31
C ARG A 26 39.98 -1.74 -14.98
N ILE A 27 40.93 -2.61 -14.68
CA ILE A 27 40.68 -4.03 -14.46
C ILE A 27 41.63 -4.56 -13.39
N MET A 28 41.16 -5.50 -12.58
CA MET A 28 42.00 -6.26 -11.67
C MET A 28 41.53 -7.71 -11.58
N LYS A 29 42.49 -8.63 -11.55
CA LYS A 29 42.30 -10.07 -11.34
C LYS A 29 42.66 -10.41 -9.91
N ILE A 30 41.75 -11.12 -9.25
CA ILE A 30 41.86 -11.55 -7.86
C ILE A 30 41.73 -13.07 -7.83
N VAL A 31 42.67 -13.70 -7.15
CA VAL A 31 42.77 -15.16 -7.04
C VAL A 31 42.87 -15.56 -5.58
N ILE A 32 42.54 -16.82 -5.30
CA ILE A 32 42.68 -17.41 -3.97
C ILE A 32 43.98 -18.20 -3.95
N ARG A 33 44.95 -17.77 -3.14
CA ARG A 33 46.22 -18.47 -2.92
C ARG A 33 46.41 -18.65 -1.42
N ASN A 34 46.81 -19.84 -0.99
CA ASN A 34 47.01 -20.17 0.43
C ASN A 34 45.85 -19.75 1.35
N GLU A 35 44.61 -19.97 0.90
CA GLU A 35 43.38 -19.63 1.65
C GLU A 35 43.19 -18.13 1.93
N GLU A 36 43.80 -17.26 1.12
CA GLU A 36 43.63 -15.81 1.18
C GLU A 36 43.29 -15.25 -0.21
N LEU A 37 42.49 -14.18 -0.26
CA LEU A 37 42.25 -13.42 -1.50
C LEU A 37 43.42 -12.47 -1.74
N VAL A 38 44.07 -12.64 -2.90
CA VAL A 38 45.23 -11.85 -3.31
C VAL A 38 45.04 -11.24 -4.69
N LEU A 39 45.66 -10.09 -4.91
CA LEU A 39 45.74 -9.46 -6.23
C LEU A 39 46.74 -10.25 -7.10
N ASP A 40 46.31 -10.66 -8.29
CA ASP A 40 47.15 -11.37 -9.25
C ASP A 40 47.70 -10.42 -10.31
N TRP A 41 46.83 -9.59 -10.87
CA TRP A 41 47.15 -8.72 -11.99
C TRP A 41 46.20 -7.52 -12.03
N TYR A 42 46.65 -6.38 -12.57
CA TYR A 42 45.80 -5.22 -12.79
C TYR A 42 46.29 -4.38 -13.97
N ARG A 43 45.42 -3.50 -14.48
CA ARG A 43 45.77 -2.54 -15.53
C ARG A 43 44.97 -1.24 -15.43
N GLU A 44 45.61 -0.16 -15.83
CA GLU A 44 45.05 1.20 -15.91
C GLU A 44 44.21 1.39 -17.19
N PRO A 45 43.24 2.30 -17.20
CA PRO A 45 42.41 2.59 -18.38
C PRO A 45 43.26 3.16 -19.52
N VAL A 46 43.03 2.71 -20.75
CA VAL A 46 43.73 3.22 -21.94
C VAL A 46 42.73 3.90 -22.87
N GLN A 47 41.59 3.28 -23.11
CA GLN A 47 40.51 3.80 -23.93
C GLN A 47 39.18 3.80 -23.15
N SER A 48 38.08 3.92 -23.89
CA SER A 48 36.75 3.73 -23.34
C SER A 48 36.56 2.29 -22.88
N TRP A 49 35.71 2.12 -21.87
CA TRP A 49 35.50 0.83 -21.21
C TRP A 49 35.07 -0.29 -22.17
N ASP A 50 34.36 0.02 -23.26
CA ASP A 50 33.90 -0.93 -24.27
C ASP A 50 35.06 -1.44 -25.14
N LYS A 51 35.99 -0.55 -25.49
CA LYS A 51 37.15 -0.90 -26.34
C LYS A 51 38.25 -1.62 -25.56
N ASP A 52 38.43 -1.25 -24.30
CA ASP A 52 39.39 -1.88 -23.39
C ASP A 52 38.96 -3.32 -22.99
N TYR A 53 37.66 -3.63 -23.08
CA TYR A 53 37.05 -4.81 -22.43
C TYR A 53 37.69 -6.13 -22.87
N ASP A 54 37.51 -6.54 -24.13
CA ASP A 54 37.98 -7.85 -24.61
C ASP A 54 39.51 -7.95 -24.58
N GLN A 55 40.19 -6.87 -24.96
CA GLN A 55 41.65 -6.83 -25.02
C GLN A 55 42.29 -7.05 -23.64
N PHE A 56 41.61 -6.63 -22.56
CA PHE A 56 42.14 -6.72 -21.22
C PHE A 56 41.61 -7.95 -20.49
N LEU A 57 40.36 -8.35 -20.73
CA LEU A 57 39.69 -9.41 -20.00
C LEU A 57 40.04 -10.79 -20.54
N LEU A 58 39.92 -11.02 -21.85
CA LEU A 58 40.05 -12.36 -22.43
C LEU A 58 41.43 -13.01 -22.14
N PRO A 59 42.57 -12.28 -22.24
CA PRO A 59 43.87 -12.87 -21.91
C PRO A 59 44.05 -13.30 -20.44
N LEU A 60 43.17 -12.86 -19.53
CA LEU A 60 43.22 -13.22 -18.11
C LEU A 60 42.50 -14.53 -17.79
N LEU A 61 41.65 -15.00 -18.70
CA LEU A 61 40.83 -16.20 -18.55
C LEU A 61 41.69 -17.43 -18.83
N THR A 62 41.98 -18.19 -17.79
CA THR A 62 42.73 -19.45 -17.90
C THR A 62 41.75 -20.64 -17.91
N PRO A 63 41.86 -21.61 -18.85
CA PRO A 63 40.87 -22.68 -18.98
C PRO A 63 40.73 -23.64 -17.79
N GLN A 64 41.71 -23.69 -16.88
CA GLN A 64 41.76 -24.66 -15.78
C GLN A 64 41.77 -24.01 -14.38
N GLU A 65 41.73 -22.68 -14.29
CA GLU A 65 41.81 -21.98 -13.01
C GLU A 65 40.70 -20.92 -12.91
N PRO A 66 39.82 -21.00 -11.89
CA PRO A 66 38.84 -19.96 -11.61
C PRO A 66 39.53 -18.69 -11.13
N CYS A 67 38.92 -17.54 -11.39
CA CYS A 67 39.35 -16.26 -10.82
C CYS A 67 38.19 -15.27 -10.71
N TYR A 68 38.40 -14.19 -9.96
CA TYR A 68 37.51 -13.04 -9.97
C TYR A 68 38.16 -11.89 -10.72
N ILE A 69 37.35 -11.18 -11.50
CA ILE A 69 37.76 -9.99 -12.22
C ILE A 69 36.83 -8.85 -11.83
N LEU A 70 37.39 -7.72 -11.43
CA LEU A 70 36.65 -6.47 -11.26
C LEU A 70 37.02 -5.56 -12.43
N TYR A 71 36.01 -5.15 -13.20
CA TYR A 71 36.20 -4.30 -14.38
C TYR A 71 35.44 -2.99 -14.22
N ARG A 72 36.12 -1.86 -14.38
CA ARG A 72 35.55 -0.52 -14.19
C ARG A 72 34.83 -0.06 -15.45
N LEU A 73 33.59 0.37 -15.31
CA LEU A 73 32.84 1.09 -16.33
C LEU A 73 33.21 2.58 -16.31
N ASP A 74 32.91 3.28 -17.40
CA ASP A 74 33.05 4.75 -17.43
C ASP A 74 31.84 5.47 -16.81
N SER A 75 30.77 4.73 -16.49
CA SER A 75 29.61 5.25 -15.76
C SER A 75 29.89 5.40 -14.26
N GLN A 76 29.15 6.31 -13.61
CA GLN A 76 29.26 6.59 -12.18
C GLN A 76 27.89 6.57 -11.50
N ASN A 77 27.89 6.24 -10.22
CA ASN A 77 26.74 6.35 -9.32
C ASN A 77 27.08 7.23 -8.11
N ALA A 78 26.19 7.30 -7.12
CA ALA A 78 26.38 8.14 -5.93
C ALA A 78 27.63 7.79 -5.09
N GLN A 79 28.25 6.63 -5.30
CA GLN A 79 29.45 6.17 -4.58
C GLN A 79 30.74 6.32 -5.40
N GLY A 80 30.66 6.58 -6.71
CA GLY A 80 31.80 6.72 -7.60
C GLY A 80 31.62 5.94 -8.90
N TYR A 81 32.72 5.49 -9.51
CA TYR A 81 32.66 4.66 -10.72
C TYR A 81 31.92 3.34 -10.48
N GLU A 82 31.14 2.93 -11.47
CA GLU A 82 30.48 1.64 -11.50
C GLU A 82 31.44 0.54 -11.96
N TRP A 83 31.26 -0.67 -11.43
CA TRP A 83 32.11 -1.82 -11.68
C TRP A 83 31.28 -3.04 -12.07
N LEU A 84 31.85 -3.87 -12.92
CA LEU A 84 31.41 -5.22 -13.21
C LEU A 84 32.16 -6.19 -12.31
N PHE A 85 31.41 -7.07 -11.67
CA PHE A 85 31.97 -8.21 -10.95
C PHE A 85 31.85 -9.44 -11.83
N ILE A 86 33.00 -10.01 -12.20
CA ILE A 86 33.06 -11.14 -13.13
C ILE A 86 33.65 -12.33 -12.39
N ALA A 87 32.88 -13.41 -12.31
CA ALA A 87 33.30 -14.67 -11.73
C ALA A 87 33.57 -15.68 -12.85
N TRP A 88 34.86 -15.93 -13.11
CA TRP A 88 35.30 -16.94 -14.05
C TRP A 88 35.48 -18.26 -13.32
N SER A 89 34.79 -19.31 -13.78
CA SER A 89 34.89 -20.65 -13.19
C SER A 89 34.70 -21.71 -14.28
N PRO A 90 35.73 -21.98 -15.10
CA PRO A 90 35.59 -22.87 -16.23
C PRO A 90 35.36 -24.31 -15.79
N ASP A 91 34.61 -25.05 -16.59
CA ASP A 91 34.16 -26.39 -16.23
C ASP A 91 35.31 -27.38 -16.03
N GLN A 92 36.42 -27.18 -16.75
CA GLN A 92 37.65 -27.97 -16.66
C GLN A 92 38.45 -27.74 -15.37
N SER A 93 38.07 -26.76 -14.55
CA SER A 93 38.74 -26.51 -13.26
C SER A 93 38.45 -27.62 -12.24
N PRO A 94 39.40 -27.96 -11.35
CA PRO A 94 39.18 -28.89 -10.26
C PRO A 94 37.98 -28.51 -9.39
N VAL A 95 37.14 -29.49 -9.02
CA VAL A 95 35.90 -29.26 -8.25
C VAL A 95 36.15 -28.51 -6.94
N ARG A 96 37.24 -28.83 -6.23
CA ARG A 96 37.63 -28.13 -5.00
C ARG A 96 37.82 -26.63 -5.23
N GLN A 97 38.47 -26.23 -6.33
CA GLN A 97 38.65 -24.81 -6.64
C GLN A 97 37.31 -24.15 -6.97
N LYS A 98 36.48 -24.76 -7.83
CA LYS A 98 35.15 -24.23 -8.15
C LYS A 98 34.29 -24.00 -6.90
N MET A 99 34.32 -24.94 -5.95
CA MET A 99 33.62 -24.79 -4.67
C MET A 99 34.14 -23.62 -3.84
N VAL A 100 35.47 -23.50 -3.69
CA VAL A 100 36.08 -22.42 -2.91
C VAL A 100 35.76 -21.06 -3.54
N TYR A 101 35.91 -20.91 -4.85
CA TYR A 101 35.56 -19.66 -5.56
C TYR A 101 34.05 -19.37 -5.55
N ALA A 102 33.17 -20.37 -5.56
CA ALA A 102 31.73 -20.11 -5.38
C ALA A 102 31.42 -19.60 -3.96
N ALA A 103 32.03 -20.19 -2.94
CA ALA A 103 31.78 -19.89 -1.53
C ALA A 103 32.46 -18.60 -1.03
N THR A 104 33.55 -18.16 -1.65
CA THR A 104 34.26 -16.90 -1.30
C THR A 104 33.72 -15.67 -2.03
N ARG A 105 32.90 -15.85 -3.09
CA ARG A 105 32.39 -14.75 -3.95
C ARG A 105 31.71 -13.62 -3.16
N ALA A 106 30.85 -13.98 -2.21
CA ALA A 106 30.11 -13.01 -1.41
C ALA A 106 31.04 -12.19 -0.48
N THR A 107 32.12 -12.80 0.01
CA THR A 107 33.11 -12.11 0.85
C THR A 107 33.83 -11.03 0.05
N LEU A 108 34.30 -11.37 -1.16
CA LEU A 108 34.99 -10.39 -2.01
C LEU A 108 34.08 -9.21 -2.39
N LYS A 109 32.82 -9.45 -2.75
CA LYS A 109 31.85 -8.37 -3.05
C LYS A 109 31.63 -7.46 -1.85
N LYS A 110 31.59 -8.03 -0.64
CA LYS A 110 31.45 -7.27 0.61
C LYS A 110 32.70 -6.42 0.89
N GLU A 111 33.89 -6.98 0.75
CA GLU A 111 35.16 -6.26 0.93
C GLU A 111 35.34 -5.13 -0.10
N PHE A 112 34.96 -5.37 -1.36
CA PHE A 112 35.01 -4.33 -2.40
C PHE A 112 33.94 -3.25 -2.20
N GLY A 113 32.78 -3.59 -1.65
CA GLY A 113 31.68 -2.67 -1.39
C GLY A 113 30.63 -2.71 -2.49
N GLY A 114 29.58 -3.52 -2.27
CA GLY A 114 28.56 -3.84 -3.27
C GLY A 114 27.84 -2.65 -3.92
N GLY A 115 27.87 -1.46 -3.31
CA GLY A 115 27.31 -0.25 -3.92
C GLY A 115 28.08 0.29 -5.13
N HIS A 116 29.32 -0.17 -5.38
CA HIS A 116 30.07 0.15 -6.60
C HIS A 116 29.82 -0.86 -7.73
N ILE A 117 29.29 -2.05 -7.40
CA ILE A 117 29.08 -3.13 -8.37
C ILE A 117 27.71 -2.93 -9.01
N LYS A 118 27.69 -2.70 -10.32
CA LYS A 118 26.45 -2.52 -11.10
C LYS A 118 25.87 -3.86 -11.52
N ASP A 119 26.67 -4.64 -12.23
CA ASP A 119 26.27 -5.95 -12.74
C ASP A 119 27.25 -7.02 -12.28
N GLU A 120 26.74 -8.24 -12.17
CA GLU A 120 27.51 -9.43 -11.83
C GLU A 120 27.32 -10.49 -12.93
N ILE A 121 28.43 -10.95 -13.49
CA ILE A 121 28.43 -11.95 -14.56
C ILE A 121 29.20 -13.17 -14.07
N PHE A 122 28.64 -14.33 -14.33
CA PHE A 122 29.30 -15.61 -14.11
C PHE A 122 29.48 -16.28 -15.48
N GLY A 123 30.69 -16.76 -15.76
CA GLY A 123 30.99 -17.43 -17.02
C GLY A 123 31.80 -18.69 -16.80
N THR A 124 31.51 -19.71 -17.61
CA THR A 124 32.27 -20.96 -17.67
C THR A 124 33.01 -21.12 -18.99
N VAL A 125 32.59 -20.39 -20.03
CA VAL A 125 33.26 -20.29 -21.34
C VAL A 125 33.57 -18.84 -21.69
N GLU A 126 34.58 -18.62 -22.53
CA GLU A 126 35.01 -17.25 -22.90
C GLU A 126 33.88 -16.46 -23.59
N ASP A 127 33.01 -17.13 -24.34
CA ASP A 127 31.85 -16.54 -25.01
C ASP A 127 30.79 -15.96 -24.04
N ASP A 128 30.78 -16.38 -22.77
CA ASP A 128 29.93 -15.81 -21.73
C ASP A 128 30.45 -14.44 -21.27
N LEU A 129 31.78 -14.29 -21.28
CA LEU A 129 32.48 -13.17 -20.67
C LEU A 129 33.09 -12.20 -21.68
N CYS A 130 33.10 -12.52 -22.98
CA CYS A 130 33.46 -11.55 -24.00
C CYS A 130 32.46 -10.39 -24.02
N PHE A 131 32.81 -9.28 -24.66
CA PHE A 131 31.99 -8.08 -24.70
C PHE A 131 30.58 -8.37 -25.26
N GLN A 132 30.49 -9.20 -26.30
CA GLN A 132 29.21 -9.66 -26.83
C GLN A 132 28.44 -10.53 -25.83
N GLY A 133 29.13 -11.36 -25.04
CA GLY A 133 28.56 -12.10 -23.92
C GLY A 133 27.91 -11.19 -22.87
N TYR A 134 28.61 -10.13 -22.47
CA TYR A 134 28.06 -9.13 -21.56
C TYR A 134 26.82 -8.42 -22.12
N LEU A 135 26.84 -8.00 -23.39
CA LEU A 135 25.67 -7.37 -24.02
C LEU A 135 24.46 -8.31 -24.06
N ARG A 136 24.68 -9.61 -24.33
CA ARG A 136 23.62 -10.63 -24.26
C ARG A 136 23.08 -10.79 -22.84
N HIS A 137 23.96 -10.77 -21.83
CA HIS A 137 23.55 -10.81 -20.42
C HIS A 137 22.64 -9.62 -20.07
N MET A 138 23.01 -8.39 -20.45
CA MET A 138 22.18 -7.21 -20.24
C MET A 138 20.81 -7.31 -20.93
N SER A 139 20.78 -7.81 -22.17
CA SER A 139 19.53 -8.05 -22.90
C SER A 139 18.64 -9.11 -22.22
N SER A 140 19.24 -10.14 -21.62
CA SER A 140 18.52 -11.18 -20.89
C SER A 140 17.92 -10.65 -19.59
N CYS A 141 18.69 -9.86 -18.82
CA CYS A 141 18.21 -9.24 -17.59
C CYS A 141 17.08 -8.22 -17.80
N SER A 142 17.02 -7.59 -18.97
CA SER A 142 15.94 -6.66 -19.36
C SER A 142 14.74 -7.35 -20.04
N SER A 143 14.85 -8.65 -20.34
CA SER A 143 13.76 -9.42 -20.92
C SER A 143 12.68 -9.71 -19.87
N PRO A 144 11.41 -9.84 -20.28
CA PRO A 144 10.33 -10.12 -19.34
C PRO A 144 10.58 -11.45 -18.60
N ALA A 145 10.40 -11.44 -17.28
CA ALA A 145 10.56 -12.64 -16.48
C ALA A 145 9.54 -13.71 -16.92
N PRO A 146 9.95 -15.00 -16.98
CA PRO A 146 9.04 -16.06 -17.34
C PRO A 146 7.94 -16.19 -16.28
N LEU A 147 6.69 -16.00 -16.69
CA LEU A 147 5.50 -16.11 -15.85
C LEU A 147 4.78 -17.42 -16.13
N THR A 148 4.32 -18.09 -15.08
CA THR A 148 3.42 -19.24 -15.18
C THR A 148 2.04 -18.82 -15.68
N ALA A 149 1.27 -19.77 -16.23
CA ALA A 149 -0.08 -19.49 -16.72
C ALA A 149 -1.00 -18.88 -15.63
N ALA A 150 -0.87 -19.37 -14.40
CA ALA A 150 -1.64 -18.85 -13.26
C ALA A 150 -1.24 -17.41 -12.88
N GLU A 151 0.05 -17.07 -12.92
CA GLU A 151 0.51 -15.70 -12.66
C GLU A 151 0.05 -14.73 -13.75
N GLN A 152 0.04 -15.16 -15.02
CA GLN A 152 -0.51 -14.37 -16.12
C GLN A 152 -2.00 -14.11 -15.93
N GLU A 153 -2.77 -15.11 -15.48
CA GLU A 153 -4.20 -14.96 -15.21
C GLU A 153 -4.46 -13.99 -14.05
N LEU A 154 -3.74 -14.13 -12.93
CA LEU A 154 -3.83 -13.21 -11.80
C LEU A 154 -3.47 -11.77 -12.19
N GLN A 155 -2.45 -11.59 -13.02
CA GLN A 155 -2.09 -10.27 -13.53
C GLN A 155 -3.22 -9.66 -14.37
N ARG A 156 -3.89 -10.45 -15.22
CA ARG A 156 -5.06 -9.99 -16.00
C ARG A 156 -6.23 -9.58 -15.11
N ILE A 157 -6.53 -10.37 -14.08
CA ILE A 157 -7.58 -10.02 -13.10
C ILE A 157 -7.25 -8.70 -12.42
N LYS A 158 -6.01 -8.54 -11.93
CA LYS A 158 -5.57 -7.31 -11.26
C LYS A 158 -5.68 -6.09 -12.16
N VAL A 159 -5.26 -6.18 -13.42
CA VAL A 159 -5.39 -5.08 -14.39
C VAL A 159 -6.85 -4.75 -14.66
N THR A 160 -7.70 -5.77 -14.85
CA THR A 160 -9.14 -5.58 -15.08
C THR A 160 -9.84 -4.94 -13.88
N GLU A 161 -9.48 -5.35 -12.67
CA GLU A 161 -9.98 -4.75 -11.42
C GLU A 161 -9.51 -3.32 -11.25
N ASP A 162 -8.24 -3.02 -11.52
CA ASP A 162 -7.70 -1.66 -11.44
C ASP A 162 -8.35 -0.73 -12.49
N GLU A 163 -8.60 -1.21 -13.70
CA GLU A 163 -9.37 -0.48 -14.71
C GLU A 163 -10.78 -0.17 -14.23
N ARG A 164 -11.49 -1.16 -13.67
CA ARG A 164 -12.81 -0.96 -13.06
C ARG A 164 -12.77 0.02 -11.90
N ARG A 165 -11.72 0.01 -11.07
CA ARG A 165 -11.54 0.95 -9.94
C ARG A 165 -11.24 2.38 -10.40
N ARG A 166 -10.42 2.54 -11.44
CA ARG A 166 -10.06 3.86 -11.99
C ARG A 166 -11.26 4.58 -12.60
N ILE A 167 -12.20 3.85 -13.19
CA ILE A 167 -13.47 4.41 -13.67
C ILE A 167 -14.37 4.88 -12.50
N GLY A 168 -14.14 4.36 -11.27
CA GLY A 168 -14.96 4.63 -10.09
C GLY A 168 -14.49 5.75 -9.15
N THR A 169 -13.38 6.45 -9.44
CA THR A 169 -12.88 7.53 -8.56
C THR A 169 -12.87 8.89 -9.28
N PRO A 170 -13.75 9.84 -8.89
CA PRO A 170 -13.63 11.21 -9.35
C PRO A 170 -12.43 11.84 -8.63
N THR A 171 -11.26 11.80 -9.25
CA THR A 171 -10.23 12.77 -8.91
C THR A 171 -10.71 14.12 -9.42
N ALA A 172 -11.02 14.99 -8.47
CA ALA A 172 -11.44 16.36 -8.72
C ALA A 172 -10.34 17.12 -9.46
N ARG A 173 -10.34 17.12 -10.80
CA ARG A 173 -9.79 18.21 -11.64
C ARG A 173 -9.89 18.09 -13.16
N ALA A 174 -10.41 17.03 -13.76
CA ALA A 174 -10.54 16.98 -15.22
C ALA A 174 -11.99 17.19 -15.67
N ARG A 175 -12.31 18.41 -16.15
CA ARG A 175 -13.45 18.66 -17.04
C ARG A 175 -13.15 17.98 -18.38
N VAL A 176 -13.47 16.69 -18.48
CA VAL A 176 -13.60 16.02 -19.77
C VAL A 176 -14.92 15.26 -19.73
N THR A 177 -15.79 15.61 -20.68
CA THR A 177 -17.04 14.92 -20.97
C THR A 177 -16.71 13.48 -21.33
N MET A 178 -16.90 12.56 -20.39
CA MET A 178 -16.70 11.12 -20.60
C MET A 178 -17.99 10.41 -20.23
N GLU A 179 -18.52 9.64 -21.17
CA GLU A 179 -19.76 8.89 -21.05
C GLU A 179 -19.71 7.98 -19.84
N PHE A 180 -20.67 8.25 -18.97
CA PHE A 180 -20.85 7.65 -17.67
C PHE A 180 -21.28 6.18 -17.77
N GLY A 181 -20.40 5.25 -17.39
CA GLY A 181 -20.80 3.91 -16.95
C GLY A 181 -21.43 3.96 -15.55
N LEU A 182 -22.64 4.52 -15.45
CA LEU A 182 -23.41 4.71 -14.21
C LEU A 182 -24.14 3.43 -13.76
N ASP A 183 -23.43 2.41 -13.30
CA ASP A 183 -24.06 1.32 -12.56
C ASP A 183 -23.63 1.28 -11.10
N LYS A 184 -23.90 2.38 -10.38
CA LYS A 184 -23.97 2.37 -8.89
C LYS A 184 -24.99 1.35 -8.37
N ARG A 185 -25.92 0.90 -9.22
CA ARG A 185 -26.91 -0.15 -8.96
C ARG A 185 -26.27 -1.52 -8.67
N ALA A 186 -25.05 -1.78 -9.12
CA ALA A 186 -24.40 -3.08 -8.90
C ALA A 186 -23.68 -3.18 -7.54
N GLN A 187 -23.46 -2.07 -6.84
CA GLN A 187 -22.76 -2.08 -5.54
C GLN A 187 -23.67 -2.41 -4.36
N THR A 188 -24.99 -2.19 -4.50
CA THR A 188 -25.98 -2.54 -3.48
C THR A 188 -27.12 -3.31 -4.14
N LEU A 189 -27.59 -4.39 -3.50
CA LEU A 189 -28.80 -5.09 -3.94
C LEU A 189 -29.97 -4.10 -3.98
N GLN A 190 -30.84 -4.21 -4.97
CA GLN A 190 -32.04 -3.36 -5.05
C GLN A 190 -32.88 -3.54 -3.78
N GLY A 191 -33.11 -2.46 -3.03
CA GLY A 191 -33.87 -2.50 -1.78
C GLY A 191 -35.32 -2.93 -1.99
N LEU A 192 -35.86 -3.68 -1.04
CA LEU A 192 -37.25 -4.16 -1.01
C LEU A 192 -38.21 -3.02 -0.64
N ALA A 193 -39.34 -2.90 -1.33
CA ALA A 193 -40.31 -1.83 -1.12
C ALA A 193 -41.60 -2.39 -0.52
N PHE A 194 -41.73 -2.31 0.81
CA PHE A 194 -42.97 -2.64 1.50
C PHE A 194 -43.88 -1.41 1.58
N PRO A 195 -45.15 -1.49 1.18
CA PRO A 195 -46.07 -0.35 1.26
C PRO A 195 -46.31 0.09 2.70
N LEU A 196 -46.36 1.40 2.92
CA LEU A 196 -46.80 1.98 4.19
C LEU A 196 -48.32 1.87 4.33
N GLN A 197 -48.78 1.46 5.52
CA GLN A 197 -50.19 1.54 5.90
C GLN A 197 -50.65 3.00 6.07
N GLU A 198 -51.94 3.26 5.90
CA GLU A 198 -52.53 4.61 5.94
C GLU A 198 -52.26 5.34 7.27
N GLU A 199 -52.25 4.63 8.39
CA GLU A 199 -51.92 5.20 9.71
C GLU A 199 -50.47 5.70 9.76
N ALA A 200 -49.53 4.96 9.19
CA ALA A 200 -48.12 5.35 9.12
C ALA A 200 -47.93 6.57 8.21
N LYS A 201 -48.62 6.61 7.06
CA LYS A 201 -48.62 7.77 6.17
C LYS A 201 -49.15 9.04 6.86
N ARG A 202 -50.25 8.92 7.62
CA ARG A 202 -50.80 10.02 8.41
C ARG A 202 -49.84 10.50 9.49
N ALA A 203 -49.15 9.57 10.17
CA ALA A 203 -48.14 9.92 11.18
C ALA A 203 -46.99 10.72 10.56
N LEU A 204 -46.46 10.30 9.40
CA LEU A 204 -45.41 11.05 8.69
C LEU A 204 -45.86 12.47 8.29
N GLN A 205 -47.11 12.64 7.86
CA GLN A 205 -47.68 13.96 7.60
C GLN A 205 -47.80 14.82 8.87
N GLN A 206 -48.17 14.23 10.00
CA GLN A 206 -48.22 14.94 11.30
C GLN A 206 -46.82 15.33 11.78
N LEU A 207 -45.81 14.50 11.55
CA LEU A 207 -44.40 14.78 11.85
C LEU A 207 -43.88 15.95 11.00
N LYS A 208 -44.24 16.00 9.71
CA LYS A 208 -43.93 17.13 8.83
C LYS A 208 -44.51 18.45 9.36
N GLN A 209 -45.74 18.40 9.88
CA GLN A 209 -46.40 19.55 10.50
C GLN A 209 -45.89 19.85 11.93
N ARG A 210 -44.86 19.14 12.41
CA ARG A 210 -44.30 19.26 13.76
C ARG A 210 -45.34 19.09 14.89
N ARG A 211 -46.45 18.37 14.62
CA ARG A 211 -47.50 18.08 15.61
C ARG A 211 -47.13 16.93 16.54
N ILE A 212 -46.30 16.03 16.06
CA ILE A 212 -45.71 14.93 16.83
C ILE A 212 -44.19 15.03 16.73
N ASN A 213 -43.48 14.49 17.72
CA ASN A 213 -42.02 14.48 17.77
C ASN A 213 -41.41 13.09 17.61
N TYR A 214 -42.24 12.04 17.60
CA TYR A 214 -41.78 10.66 17.56
C TYR A 214 -42.75 9.74 16.79
N ILE A 215 -42.20 8.84 15.98
CA ILE A 215 -42.92 7.75 15.31
C ILE A 215 -42.13 6.46 15.53
N GLN A 216 -42.82 5.38 15.89
CA GLN A 216 -42.29 4.02 15.82
C GLN A 216 -43.04 3.21 14.77
N LEU A 217 -42.29 2.57 13.87
CA LEU A 217 -42.80 1.68 12.83
C LEU A 217 -42.30 0.25 13.03
N ARG A 218 -43.13 -0.71 12.61
CA ARG A 218 -42.79 -2.13 12.52
C ARG A 218 -43.07 -2.65 11.11
N LEU A 219 -42.35 -3.68 10.69
CA LEU A 219 -42.70 -4.47 9.52
C LEU A 219 -43.61 -5.62 9.94
N ASP A 220 -44.72 -5.77 9.22
CA ASP A 220 -45.49 -7.01 9.19
C ASP A 220 -44.84 -7.95 8.16
N VAL A 221 -44.24 -9.02 8.65
CA VAL A 221 -43.49 -10.01 7.84
C VAL A 221 -44.41 -10.92 7.03
N GLU A 222 -45.68 -11.05 7.44
CA GLU A 222 -46.66 -11.89 6.77
C GLU A 222 -47.37 -11.12 5.66
N LYS A 223 -47.76 -9.87 5.92
CA LYS A 223 -48.44 -9.01 4.95
C LYS A 223 -47.50 -8.18 4.08
N GLU A 224 -46.21 -8.20 4.40
CA GLU A 224 -45.19 -7.41 3.71
C GLU A 224 -45.49 -5.90 3.70
N THR A 225 -46.00 -5.37 4.82
CA THR A 225 -46.35 -3.94 4.95
C THR A 225 -45.63 -3.27 6.12
N ILE A 226 -45.45 -1.95 6.04
CA ILE A 226 -44.90 -1.14 7.15
C ILE A 226 -46.06 -0.52 7.93
N GLU A 227 -46.17 -0.89 9.20
CA GLU A 227 -47.27 -0.49 10.09
C GLU A 227 -46.79 0.49 11.17
N LEU A 228 -47.70 1.37 11.59
CA LEU A 228 -47.48 2.27 12.73
C LEU A 228 -47.66 1.50 14.04
N VAL A 229 -46.69 1.59 14.95
CA VAL A 229 -46.84 1.07 16.33
C VAL A 229 -47.46 2.15 17.22
N HIS A 230 -46.83 3.32 17.32
CA HIS A 230 -47.35 4.46 18.08
C HIS A 230 -46.65 5.79 17.74
N THR A 231 -47.26 6.89 18.16
CA THR A 231 -46.75 8.27 18.04
C THR A 231 -46.70 9.01 19.38
N LYS A 232 -46.64 8.27 20.49
CA LYS A 232 -46.55 8.84 21.85
C LYS A 232 -45.45 9.91 21.92
N PRO A 233 -45.74 11.11 22.45
CA PRO A 233 -44.74 12.14 22.68
C PRO A 233 -43.55 11.55 23.44
N THR A 234 -42.34 11.82 22.97
CA THR A 234 -41.12 11.27 23.53
C THR A 234 -40.10 12.38 23.62
N GLU A 235 -39.57 12.63 24.81
CA GLU A 235 -38.42 13.52 25.02
C GLU A 235 -37.11 12.72 24.98
N THR A 236 -35.97 13.40 24.87
CA THR A 236 -34.65 12.75 24.71
C THR A 236 -34.37 11.71 25.80
N HIS A 237 -34.70 12.01 27.05
CA HIS A 237 -34.49 11.08 28.18
C HIS A 237 -35.43 9.87 28.17
N GLU A 238 -36.56 9.94 27.44
CA GLU A 238 -37.51 8.85 27.32
C GLU A 238 -37.21 7.91 26.14
N LEU A 239 -36.40 8.39 25.18
CA LEU A 239 -36.09 7.69 23.94
C LEU A 239 -35.49 6.29 24.15
N PRO A 240 -34.52 6.06 25.07
CA PRO A 240 -34.02 4.72 25.38
C PRO A 240 -35.13 3.71 25.70
N TYR A 241 -36.14 4.14 26.48
CA TYR A 241 -37.26 3.29 26.92
C TYR A 241 -38.28 3.02 25.80
N ARG A 242 -38.15 3.67 24.64
CA ARG A 242 -38.99 3.38 23.46
C ARG A 242 -38.41 2.27 22.58
N ILE A 243 -37.14 1.91 22.76
CA ILE A 243 -36.46 0.91 21.94
C ILE A 243 -36.75 -0.50 22.48
N PRO A 244 -37.42 -1.38 21.72
CA PRO A 244 -37.66 -2.75 22.17
C PRO A 244 -36.37 -3.57 22.17
N THR A 245 -36.25 -4.50 23.12
CA THR A 245 -35.13 -5.44 23.24
C THR A 245 -35.39 -6.80 22.60
N ASP A 246 -36.63 -7.06 22.20
CA ASP A 246 -37.10 -8.34 21.67
C ASP A 246 -37.26 -8.33 20.14
N SER A 247 -37.48 -7.15 19.56
CA SER A 247 -37.90 -7.03 18.17
C SER A 247 -37.38 -5.74 17.51
N PRO A 248 -37.10 -5.77 16.20
CA PRO A 248 -36.52 -4.63 15.50
C PRO A 248 -37.58 -3.59 15.17
N ARG A 249 -37.19 -2.32 15.13
CA ARG A 249 -38.09 -1.21 14.83
C ARG A 249 -37.39 -0.11 14.06
N TYR A 250 -38.21 0.68 13.36
CA TYR A 250 -37.78 1.99 12.87
C TYR A 250 -38.35 3.09 13.72
N HIS A 251 -37.56 4.14 13.89
CA HIS A 251 -37.94 5.29 14.67
C HIS A 251 -37.62 6.56 13.91
N PHE A 252 -38.56 7.49 13.90
CA PHE A 252 -38.31 8.87 13.50
C PHE A 252 -38.47 9.74 14.74
N PHE A 253 -37.42 10.48 15.10
CA PHE A 253 -37.39 11.29 16.30
C PHE A 253 -36.90 12.70 15.98
N ILE A 254 -37.64 13.71 16.45
CA ILE A 254 -37.22 15.12 16.36
C ILE A 254 -36.33 15.42 17.56
N PHE A 255 -35.03 15.43 17.33
CA PHE A 255 -34.03 15.78 18.33
C PHE A 255 -33.90 17.29 18.46
N LYS A 256 -34.47 17.83 19.54
CA LYS A 256 -34.35 19.24 19.92
C LYS A 256 -33.11 19.41 20.78
N HIS A 257 -32.15 20.20 20.31
CA HIS A 257 -30.88 20.41 21.01
C HIS A 257 -30.37 21.84 20.78
N SER A 258 -29.45 22.29 21.64
CA SER A 258 -28.77 23.59 21.48
C SER A 258 -27.43 23.37 20.79
N HIS A 259 -27.22 23.97 19.63
CA HIS A 259 -25.95 23.94 18.91
C HIS A 259 -25.44 25.38 18.73
N GLN A 260 -24.24 25.67 19.23
CA GLN A 260 -23.63 27.01 19.21
C GLN A 260 -24.52 28.12 19.81
N GLY A 261 -25.30 27.79 20.85
CA GLY A 261 -26.18 28.72 21.55
C GLY A 261 -27.52 29.01 20.85
N GLN A 262 -27.81 28.33 19.73
CA GLN A 262 -29.11 28.39 19.06
C GLN A 262 -29.86 27.07 19.23
N LEU A 263 -31.16 27.14 19.50
CA LEU A 263 -32.03 25.97 19.55
C LEU A 263 -32.28 25.47 18.13
N GLN A 264 -31.91 24.22 17.86
CA GLN A 264 -32.08 23.56 16.57
C GLN A 264 -32.89 22.27 16.73
N GLU A 265 -33.60 21.88 15.68
CA GLU A 265 -34.33 20.62 15.60
C GLU A 265 -33.80 19.78 14.44
N ALA A 266 -33.29 18.58 14.73
CA ALA A 266 -32.83 17.64 13.73
C ALA A 266 -33.76 16.41 13.68
N LEU A 267 -34.10 15.94 12.48
CA LEU A 267 -34.85 14.69 12.33
C LEU A 267 -33.87 13.52 12.27
N VAL A 268 -33.92 12.65 13.28
CA VAL A 268 -33.08 11.47 13.39
C VAL A 268 -33.89 10.23 13.03
N PHE A 269 -33.37 9.43 12.11
CA PHE A 269 -33.86 8.09 11.84
C PHE A 269 -33.01 7.06 12.59
N ILE A 270 -33.67 6.21 13.36
CA ILE A 270 -33.04 5.14 14.13
C ILE A 270 -33.58 3.81 13.64
N TYR A 271 -32.69 2.91 13.30
CA TYR A 271 -32.99 1.50 13.08
C TYR A 271 -32.49 0.71 14.29
N SER A 272 -33.41 0.22 15.12
CA SER A 272 -33.08 -0.63 16.27
C SER A 272 -33.13 -2.10 15.88
N MET A 273 -32.08 -2.85 16.20
CA MET A 273 -31.95 -4.26 15.89
C MET A 273 -31.31 -5.02 17.07
N PRO A 274 -32.10 -5.64 17.98
CA PRO A 274 -31.58 -6.32 19.18
C PRO A 274 -30.82 -7.64 18.90
N GLY A 275 -30.33 -7.82 17.67
CA GLY A 275 -29.41 -8.89 17.29
C GLY A 275 -30.09 -10.24 17.09
N TYR A 276 -29.63 -11.26 17.82
CA TYR A 276 -30.02 -12.66 17.62
C TYR A 276 -31.36 -13.04 18.26
N THR A 277 -32.00 -12.14 18.99
CA THR A 277 -33.40 -12.32 19.44
C THR A 277 -34.38 -12.34 18.27
N CYS A 278 -34.03 -11.66 17.17
CA CYS A 278 -34.83 -11.63 15.95
C CYS A 278 -34.45 -12.76 14.99
N SER A 279 -35.40 -13.22 14.18
CA SER A 279 -35.12 -14.22 13.14
C SER A 279 -34.26 -13.64 12.00
N ILE A 280 -33.54 -14.50 11.26
CA ILE A 280 -32.77 -14.08 10.07
C ILE A 280 -33.68 -13.37 9.06
N LYS A 281 -34.92 -13.89 8.88
CA LYS A 281 -35.92 -13.31 7.98
C LYS A 281 -36.25 -11.87 8.37
N GLU A 282 -36.57 -11.62 9.64
CA GLU A 282 -36.84 -10.27 10.13
C GLU A 282 -35.65 -9.35 9.95
N ARG A 283 -34.44 -9.77 10.35
CA ARG A 283 -33.25 -8.94 10.18
C ARG A 283 -33.00 -8.55 8.74
N MET A 284 -33.18 -9.49 7.82
CA MET A 284 -32.97 -9.23 6.40
C MET A 284 -34.04 -8.31 5.81
N LEU A 285 -35.30 -8.48 6.20
CA LEU A 285 -36.38 -7.62 5.72
C LEU A 285 -36.24 -6.18 6.21
N TYR A 286 -35.92 -5.96 7.49
CA TYR A 286 -35.66 -4.62 7.99
C TYR A 286 -34.45 -4.00 7.26
N SER A 287 -33.29 -4.67 7.22
CA SER A 287 -32.12 -4.09 6.53
C SER A 287 -32.36 -3.80 5.04
N SER A 288 -33.17 -4.60 4.36
CA SER A 288 -33.50 -4.43 2.93
C SER A 288 -34.53 -3.33 2.66
N CYS A 289 -35.50 -3.14 3.55
CA CYS A 289 -36.57 -2.15 3.38
C CYS A 289 -36.15 -0.73 3.80
N LYS A 290 -35.12 -0.59 4.64
CA LYS A 290 -34.66 0.68 5.20
C LYS A 290 -34.46 1.77 4.14
N ASN A 291 -33.68 1.48 3.10
CA ASN A 291 -33.33 2.49 2.10
C ASN A 291 -34.55 2.93 1.29
N ARG A 292 -35.44 2.00 0.92
CA ARG A 292 -36.67 2.33 0.18
C ARG A 292 -37.63 3.17 1.00
N LEU A 293 -37.80 2.84 2.28
CA LEU A 293 -38.58 3.64 3.22
C LEU A 293 -38.03 5.06 3.31
N LEU A 294 -36.72 5.22 3.50
CA LEU A 294 -36.08 6.54 3.60
C LEU A 294 -36.21 7.34 2.30
N ASP A 295 -36.03 6.70 1.14
CA ASP A 295 -36.22 7.32 -0.17
C ASP A 295 -37.67 7.81 -0.35
N GLU A 296 -38.65 7.02 0.10
CA GLU A 296 -40.08 7.39 0.07
C GLU A 296 -40.39 8.55 1.03
N VAL A 297 -39.85 8.53 2.25
CA VAL A 297 -40.02 9.60 3.24
C VAL A 297 -39.40 10.92 2.78
N GLU A 298 -38.19 10.90 2.23
CA GLU A 298 -37.50 12.09 1.74
C GLU A 298 -38.18 12.64 0.47
N ARG A 299 -38.58 11.78 -0.47
CA ARG A 299 -39.17 12.19 -1.75
C ARG A 299 -40.63 12.62 -1.63
N ASP A 300 -41.47 11.79 -1.03
CA ASP A 300 -42.93 11.96 -1.11
C ASP A 300 -43.45 12.81 0.06
N TYR A 301 -42.77 12.77 1.22
CA TYR A 301 -43.13 13.57 2.39
C TYR A 301 -42.24 14.80 2.58
N GLN A 302 -41.10 14.91 1.88
CA GLN A 302 -40.15 16.03 2.01
C GLN A 302 -39.65 16.21 3.44
N LEU A 303 -39.43 15.09 4.13
CA LEU A 303 -38.84 15.04 5.46
C LEU A 303 -37.34 14.78 5.31
N GLU A 304 -36.53 15.83 5.47
CA GLU A 304 -35.08 15.70 5.43
C GLU A 304 -34.56 15.04 6.71
N VAL A 305 -34.05 13.81 6.58
CA VAL A 305 -33.47 13.06 7.70
C VAL A 305 -32.03 13.51 7.90
N SER A 306 -31.79 14.30 8.95
CA SER A 306 -30.48 14.86 9.28
C SER A 306 -29.44 13.78 9.57
N LYS A 307 -29.83 12.71 10.26
CA LYS A 307 -28.94 11.59 10.57
C LYS A 307 -29.67 10.25 10.57
N LYS A 308 -29.01 9.24 9.99
CA LYS A 308 -29.46 7.84 9.92
C LYS A 308 -28.52 7.02 10.80
N MET A 309 -29.03 6.42 11.86
CA MET A 309 -28.25 5.63 12.82
C MET A 309 -28.83 4.22 12.97
N GLU A 310 -27.95 3.26 13.26
CA GLU A 310 -28.29 1.87 13.52
C GLU A 310 -27.78 1.52 14.92
N ILE A 311 -28.66 0.98 15.76
CA ILE A 311 -28.36 0.64 17.15
C ILE A 311 -28.83 -0.77 17.45
N ASP A 312 -28.18 -1.43 18.41
CA ASP A 312 -28.60 -2.73 18.93
C ASP A 312 -29.54 -2.60 20.14
N SER A 313 -29.33 -1.58 20.97
CA SER A 313 -30.04 -1.36 22.23
C SER A 313 -30.32 0.12 22.48
N GLY A 314 -31.31 0.41 23.32
CA GLY A 314 -31.66 1.78 23.70
C GLY A 314 -30.68 2.43 24.68
N ASP A 315 -29.85 1.65 25.38
CA ASP A 315 -29.01 2.11 26.49
C ASP A 315 -27.95 3.14 26.05
N GLY A 316 -27.56 3.13 24.77
CA GLY A 316 -26.61 4.10 24.19
C GLY A 316 -27.23 5.40 23.69
N LEU A 317 -28.56 5.56 23.71
CA LEU A 317 -29.25 6.75 23.20
C LEU A 317 -29.26 7.90 24.23
N THR A 318 -28.08 8.43 24.54
CA THR A 318 -27.93 9.63 25.37
C THR A 318 -28.03 10.90 24.54
N GLU A 319 -28.28 12.04 25.20
CA GLU A 319 -28.27 13.35 24.53
C GLU A 319 -26.91 13.66 23.91
N ASP A 320 -25.82 13.32 24.61
CA ASP A 320 -24.44 13.46 24.12
C ASP A 320 -24.21 12.62 22.86
N PHE A 321 -24.66 11.36 22.85
CA PHE A 321 -24.51 10.46 21.69
C PHE A 321 -25.27 11.00 20.47
N LEU A 322 -26.52 11.43 20.65
CA LEU A 322 -27.30 12.03 19.57
C LEU A 322 -26.66 13.33 19.06
N TYR A 323 -26.10 14.14 19.96
CA TYR A 323 -25.40 15.36 19.58
C TYR A 323 -24.13 15.08 18.77
N GLU A 324 -23.29 14.14 19.18
CA GLU A 324 -22.07 13.74 18.45
C GLU A 324 -22.39 13.13 17.08
N GLU A 325 -23.48 12.36 16.97
CA GLU A 325 -23.89 11.77 15.70
C GLU A 325 -24.45 12.80 14.72
N VAL A 326 -25.18 13.81 15.21
CA VAL A 326 -25.70 14.92 14.38
C VAL A 326 -24.60 15.92 14.04
N HIS A 327 -23.67 16.18 14.96
CA HIS A 327 -22.54 17.10 14.81
C HIS A 327 -21.21 16.38 15.06
N PRO A 328 -20.67 15.67 14.04
CA PRO A 328 -19.43 14.92 14.19
C PRO A 328 -18.29 15.86 14.61
N MET A 329 -17.59 15.50 15.69
CA MET A 329 -16.40 16.24 16.08
C MET A 329 -15.33 16.10 15.00
N GLU A 330 -14.72 17.22 14.58
CA GLU A 330 -13.56 17.17 13.71
C GLU A 330 -12.47 16.32 14.39
N HIS A 331 -11.92 15.35 13.66
CA HIS A 331 -10.87 14.48 14.19
C HIS A 331 -9.73 15.34 14.74
N THR A 332 -9.59 15.33 16.07
CA THR A 332 -8.46 15.97 16.75
C THR A 332 -7.17 15.36 16.18
N LEU A 333 -6.23 16.24 15.81
CA LEU A 333 -4.95 15.85 15.21
C LEU A 333 -4.34 14.72 16.04
N LYS A 334 -4.02 13.59 15.39
CA LYS A 334 -3.41 12.43 16.03
C LYS A 334 -2.26 12.89 16.92
N GLN A 335 -2.38 12.65 18.23
CA GLN A 335 -1.32 13.01 19.17
C GLN A 335 -0.06 12.22 18.81
N VAL A 336 1.00 12.93 18.42
CA VAL A 336 2.29 12.32 18.08
C VAL A 336 3.15 12.31 19.34
N PHE A 337 3.60 11.12 19.74
CA PHE A 337 4.56 10.98 20.83
C PHE A 337 5.87 11.73 20.51
N SER A 338 6.44 12.36 21.52
CA SER A 338 7.72 13.05 21.38
C SER A 338 8.82 12.05 21.05
N LYS A 339 9.65 12.37 20.05
CA LYS A 339 10.83 11.56 19.72
C LYS A 339 11.76 11.53 20.95
N PRO A 340 12.46 10.40 21.22
CA PRO A 340 13.43 10.32 22.30
C PRO A 340 14.44 11.46 22.26
N ARG A 341 14.98 11.85 23.43
CA ARG A 341 16.07 12.82 23.48
C ARG A 341 17.23 12.31 22.64
N GLY A 342 17.74 13.15 21.73
CA GLY A 342 18.89 12.81 20.90
C GLY A 342 20.16 12.57 21.73
N PRO A 343 21.26 12.13 21.11
CA PRO A 343 22.52 11.86 21.79
C PRO A 343 22.95 13.03 22.67
N GLY A 344 23.30 12.76 23.94
CA GLY A 344 23.75 13.78 24.88
C GLY A 344 25.04 14.47 24.43
N GLY A 345 25.18 15.77 24.69
CA GLY A 345 26.42 16.50 24.43
C GLY A 345 26.68 16.94 22.98
N LYS A 346 25.66 16.94 22.10
CA LYS A 346 25.81 17.49 20.74
C LYS A 346 26.23 18.97 20.79
N ARG A 347 27.48 19.24 20.44
CA ARG A 347 28.00 20.59 20.24
C ARG A 347 27.67 21.05 18.82
N GLY A 348 26.65 21.91 18.69
CA GLY A 348 26.31 22.59 17.45
C GLY A 348 24.84 22.45 17.02
N ASN A 349 24.34 23.50 16.36
CA ASN A 349 22.99 23.52 15.80
C ASN A 349 22.86 22.47 14.68
N LYS A 350 21.64 21.92 14.49
CA LYS A 350 21.35 21.07 13.34
C LYS A 350 21.64 21.85 12.06
N ARG A 351 22.53 21.33 11.23
CA ARG A 351 22.84 21.90 9.92
C ARG A 351 22.22 21.00 8.86
N LEU A 352 21.73 21.62 7.79
CA LEU A 352 21.34 20.88 6.60
C LEU A 352 22.62 20.36 5.94
N ILE A 353 22.72 19.05 5.74
CA ILE A 353 23.82 18.44 4.99
C ILE A 353 23.41 18.50 3.52
N LYS A 354 23.66 19.64 2.86
CA LYS A 354 23.49 19.75 1.40
C LYS A 354 24.69 19.10 0.72
N GLY A 355 24.45 18.24 -0.27
CA GLY A 355 25.50 17.75 -1.17
C GLY A 355 25.91 18.84 -2.16
N ALA A 356 27.18 18.87 -2.56
CA ALA A 356 27.74 19.93 -3.42
C ALA A 356 27.16 20.00 -4.86
N GLY A 357 26.18 19.16 -5.22
CA GLY A 357 25.50 19.16 -6.52
C GLY A 357 24.06 19.68 -6.51
N GLU A 358 23.55 20.17 -5.36
CA GLU A 358 22.21 20.78 -5.24
C GLU A 358 22.23 22.31 -5.26
N ASN A 359 23.37 22.91 -5.63
CA ASN A 359 23.39 24.31 -6.03
C ASN A 359 23.21 24.31 -7.55
N GLY A 360 21.98 24.58 -8.01
CA GLY A 360 21.75 24.95 -9.40
C GLY A 360 22.69 26.09 -9.74
N GLU A 361 23.68 25.81 -10.58
CA GLU A 361 24.34 26.84 -11.37
C GLU A 361 23.29 27.34 -12.37
N GLU A 362 22.51 28.34 -11.95
CA GLU A 362 22.03 29.34 -12.88
C GLU A 362 23.25 30.17 -13.29
N SER A 363 23.79 29.89 -14.47
CA SER A 363 24.49 30.86 -15.32
C SER A 363 24.28 30.49 -16.78
#